data_AF-A0A949VHF9-F1
#
_entry.id   AF-A0A949VHF9-F1
#
_cell.length_a   1.000
_cell.length_b   1.000
_cell.length_c   1.000
_cell.angle_alpha   90.00
_cell.angle_beta   90.00
_cell.angle_gamma   90.00
#
_symmetry.space_group_name_H-M   'P 1'
#
loop_
_entity.id
_entity.type
_entity.pdbx_description
1 polymer ?
#
loop_
_entity_poly.entity_id
_entity_poly.type
_entity_poly.pdbx_seq_one_letter_code
_entity_poly.pdbx_strand_id
1 'polypeptide(L)'
;MKMLLPIAAMLCTACSTLMAVVFCVSMGANATPAQIRTIKLWMLGLSLLGIIGIAIGIHLMRTGQHGMAAVAAIAPTVTFGLVLVVATLK
;
A
#
# COMPACT_ATOMS: atom_id res chain seq x y z
N MET A 1 -4.40 -18.71 -16.02
CA MET A 1 -5.07 -17.41 -15.77
C MET A 1 -5.39 -17.14 -14.29
N LYS A 2 -5.86 -18.13 -13.50
CA LYS A 2 -6.29 -17.92 -12.10
C LYS A 2 -5.23 -17.33 -11.15
N MET A 3 -3.95 -17.59 -11.40
CA MET A 3 -2.84 -17.03 -10.60
C MET A 3 -2.34 -15.66 -11.09
N LEU A 4 -2.71 -15.25 -12.30
CA LEU A 4 -2.15 -14.04 -12.91
C LEU A 4 -2.73 -12.78 -12.25
N LEU A 5 -4.01 -12.82 -11.90
CA LEU A 5 -4.71 -11.73 -11.22
C LEU A 5 -4.13 -11.39 -9.83
N PRO A 6 -3.95 -12.33 -8.89
CA PRO A 6 -3.37 -12.02 -7.58
C PRO A 6 -1.91 -11.56 -7.67
N ILE A 7 -1.12 -12.09 -8.61
CA ILE A 7 0.25 -11.62 -8.84
C ILE A 7 0.25 -10.17 -9.33
N ALA A 8 -0.59 -9.83 -10.30
CA ALA A 8 -0.73 -8.46 -10.78
C ALA A 8 -1.18 -7.50 -9.66
N ALA A 9 -2.12 -7.94 -8.81
CA ALA A 9 -2.56 -7.16 -7.65
C ALA A 9 -1.42 -6.92 -6.63
N MET A 10 -0.58 -7.93 -6.37
CA MET A 10 0.59 -7.78 -5.49
C MET A 10 1.61 -6.80 -6.06
N LEU A 11 1.89 -6.88 -7.36
CA LEU A 11 2.81 -5.94 -8.03
C LEU A 11 2.27 -4.51 -7.99
N CYS A 12 0.98 -4.33 -8.26
CA CYS A 12 0.31 -3.03 -8.17
C CYS A 12 0.44 -2.44 -6.74
N THR A 13 0.25 -3.27 -5.72
CA THR A 13 0.42 -2.86 -4.32
C THR A 13 1.86 -2.55 -3.96
N ALA A 14 2.83 -3.33 -4.43
CA ALA A 14 4.24 -3.03 -4.22
C ALA A 14 4.62 -1.67 -4.83
N CYS A 15 4.23 -1.41 -6.09
CA CYS A 15 4.47 -0.14 -6.76
C CYS A 15 3.77 1.03 -6.06
N SER A 16 2.51 0.86 -5.66
CA SER A 16 1.73 1.91 -4.99
C SER A 16 2.29 2.22 -3.60
N THR A 17 2.75 1.21 -2.87
CA THR A 17 3.42 1.39 -1.57
C THR A 17 4.71 2.18 -1.74
N LEU A 18 5.55 1.82 -2.73
CA LEU A 18 6.78 2.57 -3.03
C LEU A 18 6.47 4.02 -3.38
N MET A 19 5.48 4.27 -4.23
CA MET A 19 5.08 5.61 -4.62
C MET A 19 4.57 6.43 -3.42
N ALA A 20 3.76 5.84 -2.55
CA ALA A 20 3.28 6.49 -1.34
C ALA A 20 4.43 6.84 -0.37
N VAL A 21 5.39 5.94 -0.21
CA VAL A 21 6.58 6.20 0.62
C VAL A 21 7.44 7.32 0.03
N VAL A 22 7.69 7.30 -1.28
CA VAL A 22 8.43 8.38 -1.97
C VAL A 22 7.71 9.72 -1.84
N PHE A 23 6.38 9.72 -1.98
CA PHE A 23 5.56 10.91 -1.76
C PHE A 23 5.73 11.45 -0.34
N CYS A 24 5.66 10.59 0.68
CA CYS A 24 5.92 11.01 2.06
C CYS A 24 7.33 11.58 2.27
N VAL A 25 8.36 10.98 1.67
CA VAL A 25 9.74 11.52 1.73
C VAL A 25 9.80 12.91 1.10
N SER A 26 9.14 13.12 -0.04
CA SER A 26 9.13 14.42 -0.73
C SER A 26 8.50 15.54 0.11
N MET A 27 7.47 15.23 0.91
CA MET A 27 6.88 16.20 1.87
C MET A 27 7.86 16.63 2.97
N GLY A 28 8.86 15.80 3.27
CA GLY A 28 9.84 16.06 4.32
C GLY A 28 10.86 17.15 3.99
N ALA A 29 11.02 17.55 2.73
CA ALA A 29 12.09 18.46 2.30
C ALA A 29 12.02 19.85 2.95
N ASN A 30 10.81 20.34 3.25
CA ASN A 30 10.58 21.66 3.86
C ASN A 30 9.81 21.56 5.20
N ALA A 31 9.74 20.37 5.79
CA ALA A 31 8.93 20.12 6.98
C ALA A 31 9.69 20.45 8.27
N THR A 32 8.97 20.90 9.30
CA THR A 32 9.52 21.07 10.66
C THR A 32 9.85 19.71 11.29
N PRO A 33 10.71 19.64 12.33
CA PRO A 33 11.06 18.36 12.99
C PRO A 33 9.84 17.57 13.50
N ALA A 34 8.81 18.26 14.01
CA ALA A 34 7.57 17.64 14.45
C ALA A 34 6.80 17.01 13.28
N GLN A 35 6.73 17.70 12.13
CA GLN A 35 6.09 17.18 10.92
C GLN A 35 6.87 15.99 10.34
N ILE A 36 8.21 16.01 10.37
CA ILE A 36 9.04 14.89 9.93
C ILE A 36 8.74 13.62 10.74
N ARG A 37 8.55 13.74 12.06
CA ARG A 37 8.16 12.59 12.90
C ARG A 37 6.84 11.99 12.44
N THR A 38 5.84 12.82 12.18
CA THR A 38 4.53 12.39 11.67
C THR A 38 4.65 11.74 10.29
N ILE A 39 5.42 12.33 9.38
CA ILE A 39 5.69 11.76 8.04
C ILE A 39 6.32 10.37 8.16
N LYS A 40 7.30 10.18 9.04
CA LYS A 40 7.92 8.87 9.27
C LYS A 40 6.94 7.82 9.79
N LEU A 41 6.02 8.21 10.68
CA LEU A 41 4.96 7.31 11.14
C LEU A 41 4.01 6.91 10.01
N TRP A 42 3.63 7.86 9.15
CA TRP A 42 2.85 7.56 7.95
C TRP A 42 3.59 6.64 6.98
N MET A 43 4.88 6.89 6.71
CA MET A 43 5.70 6.01 5.87
C MET A 43 5.72 4.58 6.42
N LEU A 44 5.92 4.42 7.73
CA LEU A 44 5.91 3.12 8.39
C LEU A 44 4.54 2.43 8.25
N GLY A 45 3.46 3.15 8.55
CA GLY A 45 2.09 2.63 8.46
C GLY A 45 1.71 2.18 7.05
N LEU A 46 2.01 3.00 6.04
CA LEU A 46 1.74 2.70 4.64
C LEU A 46 2.60 1.50 4.16
N SER A 47 3.86 1.45 4.56
CA SER A 47 4.76 0.32 4.24
C SER A 47 4.25 -0.99 4.84
N LEU A 48 3.86 -0.97 6.13
CA LEU A 48 3.29 -2.13 6.81
C LEU A 48 1.99 -2.59 6.14
N LEU A 49 1.11 -1.66 5.78
CA LEU A 49 -0.14 -1.99 5.09
C LEU A 49 0.12 -2.72 3.77
N GLY A 50 1.06 -2.22 2.96
CA GLY A 50 1.45 -2.84 1.70
C GLY A 50 2.02 -4.25 1.87
N ILE A 51 2.96 -4.41 2.82
CA ILE A 51 3.59 -5.71 3.12
C ILE A 51 2.55 -6.72 3.61
N ILE A 52 1.67 -6.32 4.52
CA ILE A 52 0.63 -7.20 5.09
C ILE A 52 -0.32 -7.67 3.99
N GLY A 53 -0.80 -6.77 3.11
CA GLY A 53 -1.68 -7.15 2.00
C GLY A 53 -1.04 -8.16 1.05
N ILE A 54 0.25 -7.99 0.73
CA ILE A 54 1.00 -8.96 -0.09
C ILE A 54 1.16 -10.29 0.65
N ALA A 55 1.56 -10.27 1.92
CA ALA A 55 1.76 -11.49 2.71
C ALA A 55 0.46 -12.31 2.86
N ILE A 56 -0.66 -11.64 3.17
CA ILE A 56 -1.99 -12.27 3.23
C ILE A 56 -2.38 -12.80 1.85
N GLY A 57 -2.17 -12.03 0.79
CA GLY A 57 -2.42 -12.50 -0.58
C GLY A 57 -1.63 -13.78 -0.91
N ILE A 58 -0.35 -13.85 -0.56
CA ILE A 58 0.49 -15.05 -0.78
C ILE A 58 -0.07 -16.24 -0.01
N HIS A 59 -0.45 -16.03 1.26
CA HIS A 59 -1.06 -17.08 2.07
C HIS A 59 -2.36 -17.61 1.42
N LEU A 60 -3.25 -16.72 0.97
CA LEU A 60 -4.51 -17.10 0.31
C LEU A 60 -4.30 -17.77 -1.06
N MET A 61 -3.23 -17.41 -1.79
CA MET A 61 -2.88 -18.14 -3.00
C MET A 61 -2.46 -19.59 -2.69
N ARG A 62 -1.74 -19.81 -1.59
CA ARG A 62 -1.29 -21.15 -1.17
C ARG A 62 -2.46 -22.03 -0.71
N THR A 63 -3.56 -21.44 -0.23
CA THR A 63 -4.78 -22.17 0.15
C THR A 63 -5.77 -22.35 -1.02
N GLY A 64 -5.42 -21.94 -2.24
CA GLY A 64 -6.26 -22.08 -3.43
C GLY A 64 -7.34 -21.00 -3.58
N GLN A 65 -7.43 -20.04 -2.65
CA GLN A 65 -8.41 -18.95 -2.67
C GLN A 65 -7.93 -17.76 -3.53
N HIS A 66 -7.67 -17.98 -4.81
CA HIS A 66 -7.05 -16.99 -5.69
C HIS A 66 -7.84 -15.67 -5.85
N GLY A 67 -9.18 -15.73 -5.80
CA GLY A 67 -10.02 -14.52 -5.83
C GLY A 67 -9.82 -13.65 -4.60
N MET A 68 -9.87 -14.26 -3.40
CA MET A 68 -9.62 -13.57 -2.13
C MET A 68 -8.17 -13.10 -2.02
N ALA A 69 -7.22 -13.85 -2.59
CA ALA A 69 -5.83 -13.43 -2.65
C ALA A 69 -5.66 -12.12 -3.44
N ALA A 70 -6.37 -11.95 -4.55
CA ALA A 70 -6.32 -10.72 -5.33
C ALA A 70 -6.94 -9.54 -4.56
N VAL A 71 -8.08 -9.77 -3.89
CA VAL A 71 -8.75 -8.75 -3.06
C VAL A 71 -7.85 -8.31 -1.90
N ALA A 72 -7.28 -9.26 -1.15
CA ALA A 72 -6.38 -8.96 -0.05
C ALA A 72 -5.11 -8.23 -0.53
N ALA A 73 -4.57 -8.64 -1.69
CA ALA A 73 -3.39 -8.02 -2.26
C ALA A 73 -3.65 -6.59 -2.74
N ILE A 74 -4.82 -6.27 -3.31
CA ILE A 74 -5.12 -4.92 -3.84
C ILE A 74 -5.64 -3.96 -2.78
N ALA A 75 -6.19 -4.46 -1.67
CA ALA A 75 -6.77 -3.65 -0.60
C ALA A 75 -5.87 -2.49 -0.12
N PRO A 76 -4.54 -2.67 0.10
CA PRO A 76 -3.68 -1.56 0.48
C PRO A 76 -3.63 -0.44 -0.58
N THR A 77 -3.59 -0.80 -1.87
CA THR A 77 -3.61 0.19 -2.96
C THR A 77 -4.88 1.02 -2.96
N VAL A 78 -6.03 0.37 -2.76
CA VAL A 78 -7.32 1.07 -2.65
C VAL A 78 -7.31 2.00 -1.45
N THR A 79 -6.81 1.55 -0.29
CA THR A 79 -6.67 2.38 0.90
C THR A 79 -5.78 3.60 0.67
N PHE A 80 -4.64 3.44 -0.02
CA PHE A 80 -3.78 4.58 -0.37
C PHE A 80 -4.50 5.58 -1.27
N GLY A 81 -5.24 5.09 -2.28
CA GLY A 81 -6.07 5.92 -3.14
C GLY A 81 -7.13 6.70 -2.37
N LEU A 82 -7.82 6.05 -1.43
CA LEU A 82 -8.81 6.70 -0.56
C LEU A 82 -8.17 7.77 0.33
N VAL A 83 -7.04 7.47 0.95
CA VAL A 83 -6.30 8.46 1.77
C VAL A 83 -5.90 9.66 0.92
N LEU A 84 -5.43 9.44 -0.31
CA LEU A 84 -5.08 10.51 -1.24
C LEU A 84 -6.30 11.35 -1.64
N VAL A 85 -7.43 10.70 -1.96
CA VAL A 85 -8.68 11.41 -2.29
C VAL A 85 -9.14 12.26 -1.11
N VAL A 86 -9.20 11.71 0.09
CA VAL A 86 -9.57 12.46 1.30
C VAL A 86 -8.60 13.61 1.56
N ALA A 87 -7.30 13.41 1.34
CA ALA A 87 -6.31 14.47 1.50
C ALA A 87 -6.38 15.59 0.44
N THR A 88 -6.98 15.32 -0.72
CA THR A 88 -7.11 16.28 -1.83
C THR A 88 -8.49 16.93 -1.93
N LEU A 89 -9.50 16.33 -1.30
CA LEU A 89 -10.81 16.96 -1.07
C LEU A 89 -10.64 18.08 -0.03
N LYS A 90 -10.62 19.31 -0.54
CA LYS A 90 -10.68 20.54 0.27
C LYS A 90 -12.10 20.85 0.69
#